data_AF-A0A1J1LGV3-F1
#
_entry.id   AF-A0A1J1LGV3-F1
#
_cell.length_a   1.000
_cell.length_b   1.000
_cell.length_c   1.000
_cell.angle_alpha   90.00
_cell.angle_beta   90.00
_cell.angle_gamma   90.00
#
_symmetry.space_group_name_H-M   'P 1'
#
loop_
_entity.id
_entity.type
_entity.pdbx_description
1 polymer ?
#
loop_
_entity_poly.entity_id
_entity_poly.type
_entity_poly.pdbx_seq_one_letter_code
_entity_poly.pdbx_strand_id
1 'polypeptide(L)' 'MKILTFNIRYDKPDLGNNDWKFRRYAIAKLIQNHDPDIIATQEGKAHQLLDLHR' A
#
# COMPACT_ATOMS: atom_id res chain seq x y z
N MET A 1 20.09 -0.32 5.93
CA MET A 1 19.20 -0.33 4.76
C MET A 1 18.16 -1.41 4.95
N LYS A 2 16.90 -1.02 5.17
CA LYS A 2 15.71 -1.87 5.33
C LYS A 2 14.96 -1.90 4.00
N ILE A 3 14.70 -3.10 3.49
CA ILE A 3 13.93 -3.30 2.25
C ILE A 3 12.63 -4.01 2.62
N LEU A 4 11.51 -3.51 2.11
CA LEU A 4 10.20 -4.13 2.25
C LEU A 4 9.72 -4.62 0.89
N THR A 5 9.27 -5.87 0.80
CA THR A 5 8.44 -6.35 -0.32
C THR A 5 7.02 -6.52 0.17
N PHE A 6 6.04 -5.96 -0.55
CA PHE A 6 4.65 -6.01 -0.11
C PHE A 6 3.67 -6.02 -1.29
N ASN A 7 2.90 -7.09 -1.42
CA ASN A 7 1.75 -7.10 -2.32
C ASN A 7 0.61 -6.31 -1.67
N ILE A 8 0.28 -5.15 -2.25
CA ILE A 8 -0.72 -4.23 -1.69
C ILE A 8 -2.13 -4.48 -2.22
N ARG A 9 -2.30 -5.50 -3.08
CA ARG A 9 -3.54 -5.88 -3.77
C ARG A 9 -4.12 -4.75 -4.62
N TYR A 10 -4.24 -4.98 -5.93
CA TYR A 10 -4.71 -3.94 -6.85
C TYR A 10 -6.12 -3.47 -6.50
N ASP A 11 -6.38 -2.21 -6.81
CA ASP A 11 -7.68 -1.61 -6.58
C ASP A 11 -8.74 -2.19 -7.51
N LYS A 12 -9.81 -2.70 -6.89
CA LYS A 12 -11.00 -3.27 -7.52
C LYS A 12 -12.18 -3.05 -6.57
N PRO A 13 -13.44 -3.11 -7.06
CA PRO A 13 -14.62 -2.89 -6.24
C PRO A 13 -14.86 -4.04 -5.26
N ASP A 14 -14.03 -4.07 -4.21
CA ASP A 14 -14.13 -4.97 -3.08
C ASP A 14 -15.15 -4.44 -2.06
N LEU A 15 -15.79 -5.36 -1.34
CA LEU A 15 -16.82 -5.00 -0.38
C LEU A 15 -16.22 -4.53 0.95
N GLY A 16 -16.84 -3.49 1.51
CA GLY A 16 -16.51 -2.98 2.85
C GLY A 16 -15.04 -2.60 2.99
N ASN A 17 -14.43 -2.95 4.12
CA ASN A 17 -13.06 -2.56 4.49
C ASN A 17 -11.97 -3.13 3.56
N ASN A 18 -12.31 -4.02 2.64
CA ASN A 18 -11.38 -4.55 1.65
C ASN A 18 -11.23 -3.64 0.41
N ASP A 19 -12.09 -2.63 0.26
CA ASP A 19 -11.92 -1.59 -0.76
C ASP A 19 -10.61 -0.80 -0.51
N TRP A 20 -9.88 -0.50 -1.58
CA TRP A 20 -8.63 0.26 -1.52
C TRP A 20 -8.78 1.57 -0.73
N LYS A 21 -9.92 2.27 -0.88
CA LYS A 21 -10.17 3.56 -0.23
C LYS A 21 -10.05 3.48 1.29
N PHE A 22 -10.31 2.31 1.88
CA PHE A 22 -10.17 2.06 3.32
C PHE A 22 -8.82 1.42 3.65
N ARG A 23 -8.37 0.42 2.87
CA ARG A 23 -7.12 -0.31 3.14
C ARG A 23 -5.87 0.57 3.06
N ARG A 24 -5.87 1.60 2.20
CA ARG A 24 -4.71 2.48 2.00
C ARG A 24 -4.18 3.09 3.29
N TYR A 25 -5.05 3.42 4.24
CA TYR A 25 -4.65 3.98 5.54
C TYR A 25 -3.88 2.96 6.40
N ALA A 26 -4.35 1.72 6.44
CA ALA A 26 -3.69 0.65 7.19
C ALA A 26 -2.35 0.27 6.55
N ILE A 27 -2.31 0.19 5.21
CA ILE A 27 -1.07 -0.09 4.46
C ILE A 27 -0.04 1.01 4.66
N ALA A 28 -0.43 2.29 4.53
CA ALA A 28 0.46 3.42 4.78
C ALA A 28 1.01 3.41 6.21
N LYS A 29 0.15 3.16 7.21
CA LYS A 29 0.59 3.05 8.60
C LYS A 29 1.57 1.90 8.82
N LEU A 30 1.34 0.75 8.19
CA LEU A 30 2.25 -0.40 8.27
C LEU A 30 3.61 -0.09 7.65
N ILE A 31 3.64 0.58 6.49
CA ILE A 31 4.87 1.04 5.85
C ILE A 31 5.63 2.00 6.78
N GLN A 32 4.95 3.02 7.32
CA GLN A 32 5.56 3.99 8.23
C GLN A 32 6.13 3.34 9.50
N ASN A 33 5.42 2.35 10.06
CA ASN A 33 5.88 1.66 11.26
C ASN A 33 7.15 0.82 11.03
N HIS A 34 7.34 0.28 9.82
CA HIS A 34 8.57 -0.45 9.47
C HIS A 34 9.70 0.48 9.01
N ASP A 35 9.35 1.67 8.53
CA ASP A 35 10.28 2.71 8.10
C ASP A 35 11.35 2.17 7.11
N PRO A 36 10.94 1.52 5.99
CA PRO A 36 11.89 0.98 5.03
C PRO A 36 12.54 2.08 4.17
N ASP A 37 13.80 1.87 3.78
CA ASP A 37 14.50 2.76 2.84
C ASP A 37 13.99 2.56 1.40
N ILE A 38 13.62 1.31 1.05
CA ILE A 38 13.11 0.93 -0.28
C ILE A 38 11.91 0.01 -0.11
N ILE A 39 10.87 0.24 -0.91
CA ILE A 39 9.67 -0.60 -0.97
C ILE A 39 9.48 -1.12 -2.38
N ALA A 40 9.37 -2.44 -2.50
CA ALA A 40 8.96 -3.12 -3.73
C ALA A 40 7.50 -3.56 -3.59
N THR A 41 6.59 -2.93 -4.33
CA THR A 41 5.17 -3.28 -4.31
C THR A 41 4.80 -4.23 -5.44
N GLN A 42 3.86 -5.13 -5.20
CA GLN A 42 3.15 -5.87 -6.25
C GLN A 42 1.69 -5.45 -6.32
N GLU A 43 1.08 -5.59 -7.50
CA GLU A 43 -0.31 -5.22 -7.79
C GLU A 43 -0.65 -3.72 -7.59
N GLY A 44 0.33 -2.84 -7.37
CA GLY A 44 0.08 -1.40 -7.18
C GLY A 44 -0.25 -0.67 -8.49
N LYS A 45 -1.51 -0.29 -8.70
CA LYS A 45 -1.88 0.63 -9.78
C LYS A 45 -1.33 2.04 -9.52
N ALA A 46 -1.17 2.84 -10.56
CA ALA A 46 -0.57 4.18 -10.47
C ALA A 46 -1.21 5.08 -9.40
N HIS A 47 -2.55 5.09 -9.29
CA HIS A 47 -3.23 5.89 -8.27
C HIS A 47 -3.01 5.37 -6.85
N GLN A 48 -2.88 4.05 -6.67
CA GLN A 48 -2.57 3.45 -5.37
C GLN A 48 -1.17 3.81 -4.90
N LEU A 49 -0.19 3.79 -5.81
CA LEU A 49 1.18 4.21 -5.50
C LEU A 49 1.24 5.70 -5.18
N LEU A 50 0.49 6.54 -5.89
CA LEU A 50 0.39 7.97 -5.61
C LEU A 50 -0.26 8.24 -4.24
N ASP A 51 -1.27 7.46 -3.86
CA ASP A 51 -1.90 7.54 -2.54
C ASP A 51 -0.92 7.22 -1.40
N LEU A 52 0.06 6.32 -1.62
CA LEU A 52 1.05 5.93 -0.62
C LEU A 52 2.29 6.83 -0.57
N HIS A 53 2.51 7.64 -1.60
CA HIS A 53 3.64 8.58 -1.67
C HIS A 53 3.36 9.91 -0.95
N ARG A 54 2.11 10.18 -0.61
CA ARG A 54 1.66 11.41 0.07
C ARG A 54 1.58 11.22 1.58
#